data_AF-A0A352IJD3-F1
#
_entry.id   AF-A0A352IJD3-F1
#
_cell.length_a   1.000
_cell.length_b   1.000
_cell.length_c   1.000
_cell.angle_alpha   90.00
_cell.angle_beta   90.00
_cell.angle_gamma   90.00
#
_symmetry.space_group_name_H-M   'P 1'
#
loop_
_entity.id
_entity.type
_entity.pdbx_description
1 polymer ?
#
loop_
_entity_poly.entity_id
_entity_poly.type
_entity_poly.pdbx_seq_one_letter_code
_entity_poly.pdbx_strand_id
1 'polypeptide(L)'
;MHQTIRQYRIIRILLMNLLKEGCNMSKNKKSFDKDLMYKKIMPTNPKKALEIAQENKEVLNTYTVEDENLNEGPVFKNKELNLIKEEKSEEILFNITEKIVLKKLNAILKRMNCCRCDRCKQDIIAIALNNLKPMYIVATKGEIEQKIEALKDTGSKVITEVIKAILIVRKSPRH
;
A
#
# COMPACT_ATOMS: atom_id res chain seq x y z
N MET A 1 -34.84 -26.11 21.59
CA MET A 1 -33.79 -25.16 22.02
C MET A 1 -32.67 -25.78 22.89
N HIS A 2 -32.85 -26.95 23.51
CA HIS A 2 -31.86 -27.54 24.42
C HIS A 2 -30.65 -28.23 23.73
N GLN A 3 -30.80 -28.65 22.46
CA GLN A 3 -29.76 -29.37 21.69
C GLN A 3 -28.66 -28.45 21.15
N THR A 4 -29.00 -27.23 20.73
CA THR A 4 -28.04 -26.24 20.22
C THR A 4 -27.11 -25.73 21.33
N ILE A 5 -27.65 -25.50 22.55
CA ILE A 5 -26.86 -25.05 23.71
C ILE A 5 -25.79 -26.09 24.11
N ARG A 6 -26.09 -27.39 24.00
CA ARG A 6 -25.09 -28.45 24.25
C ARG A 6 -23.97 -28.46 23.20
N GLN A 7 -24.29 -28.26 21.92
CA GLN A 7 -23.28 -28.18 20.86
C GLN A 7 -22.33 -26.99 21.04
N TYR A 8 -22.85 -25.79 21.36
CA TYR A 8 -22.01 -24.62 21.62
C TYR A 8 -21.10 -24.80 22.84
N ARG A 9 -21.54 -25.54 23.86
CA ARG A 9 -20.74 -25.82 25.07
C ARG A 9 -19.57 -26.76 24.78
N ILE A 10 -19.77 -27.76 23.92
CA ILE A 10 -18.72 -28.71 23.49
C ILE A 10 -17.69 -27.99 22.61
N ILE A 11 -18.13 -27.18 21.65
CA ILE A 11 -17.24 -26.40 20.76
C ILE A 11 -16.40 -25.40 21.57
N ARG A 12 -16.98 -24.76 22.59
CA ARG A 12 -16.26 -23.84 23.48
C ARG A 12 -15.18 -24.55 24.32
N ILE A 13 -15.42 -25.78 24.78
CA ILE A 13 -14.43 -26.57 25.53
C ILE A 13 -13.28 -27.00 24.61
N LEU A 14 -13.58 -27.44 23.39
CA LEU A 14 -12.58 -27.80 22.38
C LEU A 14 -11.71 -26.61 21.95
N LEU A 15 -12.32 -25.43 21.76
CA LEU A 15 -11.59 -24.20 21.41
C LEU A 15 -10.66 -23.75 22.55
N MET A 16 -11.09 -23.89 23.81
CA MET A 16 -10.28 -23.56 24.98
C MET A 16 -9.11 -24.53 25.22
N ASN A 17 -9.26 -25.80 24.84
CA ASN A 17 -8.16 -26.78 24.90
C ASN A 17 -7.14 -26.55 23.77
N LEU A 18 -7.57 -26.24 22.56
CA LEU A 18 -6.68 -25.92 21.44
C LEU A 18 -5.82 -24.67 21.68
N LEU A 19 -6.33 -23.69 22.43
CA LEU A 19 -5.56 -22.49 22.81
C LEU A 19 -4.51 -22.76 23.90
N LYS A 20 -4.60 -23.86 24.66
CA LYS A 20 -3.64 -24.20 25.73
C LYS A 20 -2.40 -24.93 25.25
N GLU A 21 -2.41 -25.49 24.04
CA GLU A 21 -1.28 -26.28 23.50
C GLU A 21 -0.28 -25.43 22.70
N GLY A 22 -0.51 -24.13 22.55
CA GLY A 22 0.26 -23.24 21.67
C GLY A 22 1.37 -22.39 22.32
N CYS A 23 1.93 -22.75 23.47
CA CYS A 23 3.06 -21.98 24.02
C CYS A 23 4.07 -22.85 24.75
N ASN A 24 4.98 -23.47 24.00
CA ASN A 24 6.19 -24.06 24.56
C ASN A 24 7.40 -23.20 24.17
N MET A 25 8.01 -22.57 25.17
CA MET A 25 9.09 -21.61 25.04
C MET A 25 10.43 -22.33 24.87
N SER A 26 11.05 -22.20 23.70
CA SER A 26 12.46 -22.56 23.52
C SER A 26 13.33 -21.55 24.29
N LYS A 27 13.89 -21.96 25.42
CA LYS A 27 14.91 -21.20 26.13
C LYS A 27 16.28 -21.70 25.70
N ASN A 28 16.90 -21.02 24.73
CA ASN A 28 18.34 -21.11 24.53
C ASN A 28 18.93 -19.70 24.62
N LYS A 29 19.41 -19.32 25.81
CA LYS A 29 20.03 -18.02 26.06
C LYS A 29 21.53 -18.12 25.75
N LYS A 30 21.92 -17.67 24.57
CA LYS A 30 23.20 -16.97 24.38
C LYS A 30 22.82 -15.51 24.19
N SER A 31 22.95 -14.70 25.23
CA SER A 31 22.68 -13.26 25.15
C SER A 31 23.66 -12.65 24.16
N PHE A 32 23.13 -12.26 22.99
CA PHE A 32 23.88 -11.57 21.97
C PHE A 32 24.08 -10.14 22.45
N ASP A 33 25.31 -9.79 22.82
CA ASP A 33 25.64 -8.46 23.32
C ASP A 33 25.56 -7.46 22.17
N LYS A 34 24.41 -6.80 22.09
CA LYS A 34 24.05 -5.83 21.05
C LYS A 34 25.15 -4.78 20.93
N ASP A 35 25.67 -4.29 22.06
CA ASP A 35 26.69 -3.24 22.10
C ASP A 35 28.05 -3.69 21.56
N LEU A 36 28.40 -4.97 21.73
CA LEU A 36 29.63 -5.54 21.17
C LEU A 36 29.53 -5.70 19.63
N MET A 37 28.32 -5.95 19.10
CA MET A 37 28.05 -5.95 17.66
C MET A 37 28.15 -4.53 17.09
N TYR A 38 27.52 -3.54 17.72
CA TYR A 38 27.56 -2.15 17.25
C TYR A 38 29.00 -1.61 17.23
N LYS A 39 29.82 -1.93 18.23
CA LYS A 39 31.23 -1.50 18.29
C LYS A 39 32.12 -2.12 17.21
N LYS A 40 31.76 -3.30 16.69
CA LYS A 40 32.49 -3.98 15.61
C LYS A 40 32.03 -3.57 14.21
N ILE A 41 30.76 -3.18 14.07
CA ILE A 41 30.18 -2.75 12.78
C ILE A 41 30.47 -1.26 12.51
N MET A 42 30.56 -0.44 13.55
CA MET A 42 30.85 1.00 13.43
C MET A 42 32.32 1.28 13.75
N PRO A 43 33.22 1.40 12.76
CA PRO A 43 34.55 1.94 12.99
C PRO A 43 34.42 3.44 13.27
N THR A 44 34.28 3.80 14.55
CA THR A 44 34.29 5.20 14.97
C THR A 44 35.72 5.71 14.83
N ASN A 45 35.97 6.51 13.78
CA ASN A 45 37.17 7.32 13.70
C ASN A 45 36.99 8.49 14.72
N PRO A 46 37.74 8.54 15.83
CA PRO A 46 37.48 9.47 16.93
C PRO A 46 37.66 10.96 16.57
N LYS A 47 38.04 11.26 15.32
CA LYS A 47 38.20 12.63 14.82
C LYS A 47 36.90 13.34 14.43
N LYS A 48 35.76 12.65 14.27
CA LYS A 48 34.51 13.26 13.78
C LYS A 48 33.47 13.62 14.87
N ALA A 49 33.79 13.38 16.15
CA ALA A 49 32.87 13.62 17.26
C ALA A 49 32.72 15.10 17.68
N LEU A 50 33.56 16.01 17.14
CA LEU A 50 33.55 17.43 17.51
C LEU A 50 32.61 18.31 16.68
N GLU A 51 32.03 17.82 15.57
CA GLU A 51 31.28 18.67 14.63
C GLU A 51 29.75 18.60 14.75
N ILE A 52 29.16 17.67 15.52
CA ILE A 52 27.71 17.38 15.45
C ILE A 52 26.87 18.14 16.51
N ALA A 53 27.50 18.92 17.40
CA ALA A 53 26.78 19.55 18.52
C ALA A 53 25.94 20.81 18.18
N GLN A 54 25.89 21.27 16.91
CA GLN A 54 25.23 22.56 16.57
C GLN A 54 24.00 22.49 15.66
N GLU A 55 23.65 21.36 15.04
CA GLU A 55 22.54 21.33 14.06
C GLU A 55 21.39 20.42 14.50
N ASN A 56 20.73 20.77 15.60
CA ASN A 56 19.41 20.24 15.92
C ASN A 56 18.54 21.35 16.51
N LYS A 57 18.15 22.31 15.67
CA LYS A 57 16.95 23.11 15.88
C LYS A 57 16.26 23.33 14.55
N GLU A 58 15.03 22.82 14.50
CA GLU A 58 13.93 23.40 13.70
C GLU A 58 13.92 23.03 12.22
N VAL A 59 13.60 21.74 12.02
CA VAL A 59 12.64 21.28 11.01
C VAL A 59 11.50 22.29 10.83
N LEU A 60 11.21 22.70 9.58
CA LEU A 60 9.89 22.86 8.95
C LEU A 60 9.91 24.01 7.91
N ASN A 61 9.76 23.65 6.63
CA ASN A 61 9.19 24.40 5.49
C ASN A 61 9.91 23.96 4.20
N THR A 62 9.45 22.94 3.47
CA THR A 62 8.47 23.01 2.38
C THR A 62 8.87 23.85 1.15
N TYR A 63 8.93 23.13 0.01
CA TYR A 63 8.78 23.53 -1.42
C TYR A 63 10.03 24.00 -2.21
N THR A 64 9.95 23.72 -3.53
CA THR A 64 10.83 24.02 -4.70
C THR A 64 11.98 23.03 -4.95
N VAL A 65 11.97 22.17 -5.97
CA VAL A 65 12.00 22.38 -7.45
C VAL A 65 13.32 22.97 -7.94
N GLU A 66 13.88 22.27 -8.94
CA GLU A 66 14.93 22.62 -9.92
C GLU A 66 16.42 22.41 -9.57
N ASP A 67 17.00 21.47 -10.33
CA ASP A 67 18.31 21.43 -11.01
C ASP A 67 19.57 22.01 -10.32
N GLU A 68 20.64 21.19 -10.25
CA GLU A 68 21.89 21.46 -10.98
C GLU A 68 22.94 20.32 -10.86
N ASN A 69 23.69 20.16 -11.95
CA ASN A 69 24.82 19.26 -12.17
C ASN A 69 26.07 19.74 -11.40
N LEU A 70 26.84 18.86 -10.76
CA LEU A 70 28.31 19.03 -10.59
C LEU A 70 29.06 17.69 -10.63
N ASN A 71 30.14 17.71 -11.41
CA ASN A 71 31.01 16.61 -11.86
C ASN A 71 32.06 16.12 -10.84
N GLU A 72 32.39 14.81 -10.95
CA GLU A 72 33.71 14.10 -10.88
C GLU A 72 34.67 14.34 -9.67
N GLY A 73 35.33 13.36 -9.01
CA GLY A 73 35.66 11.93 -9.21
C GLY A 73 36.32 11.37 -7.91
N PRO A 74 37.18 10.30 -7.87
CA PRO A 74 37.65 9.40 -8.92
C PRO A 74 37.29 7.91 -8.72
N VAL A 75 37.12 7.25 -9.85
CA VAL A 75 37.39 5.84 -10.22
C VAL A 75 37.94 4.89 -9.14
N PHE A 76 37.12 3.90 -8.76
CA PHE A 76 37.59 2.51 -8.62
C PHE A 76 36.77 1.64 -9.58
N LYS A 77 37.41 1.26 -10.70
CA LYS A 77 36.89 0.28 -11.65
C LYS A 77 37.00 -1.11 -11.02
N ASN A 78 35.89 -1.68 -10.59
CA ASN A 78 35.72 -3.13 -10.60
C ASN A 78 34.70 -3.47 -11.70
N LYS A 79 35.27 -3.95 -12.82
CA LYS A 79 34.61 -4.32 -14.08
C LYS A 79 33.97 -5.71 -14.03
N GLU A 80 33.74 -6.28 -12.85
CA GLU A 80 33.08 -7.56 -12.70
C GLU A 80 31.96 -7.40 -11.71
N LEU A 81 30.81 -7.03 -12.26
CA LEU A 81 29.49 -7.59 -12.04
C LEU A 81 28.53 -6.68 -12.82
N ASN A 82 28.51 -6.84 -14.15
CA ASN A 82 27.22 -6.83 -14.83
C ASN A 82 26.45 -8.07 -14.35
N LEU A 83 26.17 -8.14 -13.05
CA LEU A 83 24.97 -8.80 -12.56
C LEU A 83 23.89 -8.14 -13.38
N ILE A 84 23.08 -8.96 -14.05
CA ILE A 84 21.75 -8.58 -14.48
C ILE A 84 21.28 -7.53 -13.49
N LYS A 85 21.06 -6.29 -13.93
CA LYS A 85 20.29 -5.35 -13.14
C LYS A 85 18.97 -6.09 -12.96
N GLU A 86 18.87 -6.85 -11.88
CA GLU A 86 17.64 -7.07 -11.18
C GLU A 86 17.24 -5.66 -10.78
N GLU A 87 16.71 -4.92 -11.76
CA GLU A 87 15.77 -3.85 -11.48
C GLU A 87 14.72 -4.56 -10.66
N LYS A 88 14.91 -4.48 -9.34
CA LYS A 88 13.99 -4.97 -8.36
C LYS A 88 12.72 -4.20 -8.62
N SER A 89 11.91 -4.75 -9.51
CA SER A 89 10.69 -4.14 -9.96
C SER A 89 9.82 -4.07 -8.73
N GLU A 90 9.55 -2.86 -8.29
CA GLU A 90 8.80 -2.63 -7.06
C GLU A 90 7.40 -3.20 -7.27
N GLU A 91 7.15 -4.37 -6.69
CA GLU A 91 5.83 -4.98 -6.66
C GLU A 91 4.93 -4.15 -5.75
N ILE A 92 3.75 -3.77 -6.26
CA ILE A 92 2.78 -2.99 -5.51
C ILE A 92 1.46 -3.73 -5.39
N LEU A 93 0.84 -3.66 -4.21
CA LEU A 93 -0.54 -4.10 -4.00
C LEU A 93 -1.49 -3.06 -4.61
N PHE A 94 -2.32 -3.47 -5.56
CA PHE A 94 -3.17 -2.55 -6.31
C PHE A 94 -4.57 -3.11 -6.57
N ASN A 95 -5.60 -2.28 -6.40
CA ASN A 95 -6.98 -2.62 -6.79
C ASN A 95 -7.27 -2.19 -8.23
N ILE A 96 -7.37 -3.15 -9.14
CA ILE A 96 -7.64 -2.89 -10.56
C ILE A 96 -9.01 -2.23 -10.73
N THR A 97 -10.02 -2.70 -9.99
CA THR A 97 -11.41 -2.22 -10.10
C THR A 97 -11.49 -0.73 -9.82
N GLU A 98 -10.72 -0.22 -8.87
CA GLU A 98 -10.66 1.19 -8.53
C GLU A 98 -10.21 2.06 -9.71
N LYS A 99 -9.13 1.67 -10.38
CA LYS A 99 -8.63 2.41 -11.54
C LYS A 99 -9.62 2.38 -12.70
N ILE A 100 -10.31 1.26 -12.92
CA ILE A 100 -11.34 1.14 -13.97
C ILE A 100 -12.52 2.07 -13.65
N VAL A 101 -13.00 2.09 -12.40
CA VAL A 101 -14.08 2.98 -11.96
C VAL A 101 -13.71 4.45 -12.20
N LEU A 102 -12.51 4.88 -11.80
CA LEU A 102 -12.04 6.25 -12.00
C LEU A 102 -12.00 6.65 -13.48
N LYS A 103 -11.48 5.77 -14.36
CA LYS A 103 -11.44 6.01 -15.81
C LYS A 103 -12.86 6.15 -16.39
N LYS A 104 -13.78 5.28 -16.02
CA LYS A 104 -15.16 5.28 -16.56
C LYS A 104 -16.00 6.42 -15.98
N LEU A 105 -15.83 6.76 -14.70
CA LEU A 105 -16.54 7.85 -14.04
C LEU A 105 -16.36 9.17 -14.77
N ASN A 106 -15.11 9.55 -15.07
CA ASN A 106 -14.81 10.81 -15.78
C ASN A 106 -15.48 10.89 -17.16
N ALA A 107 -15.57 9.76 -17.87
CA ALA A 107 -16.25 9.69 -19.16
C ALA A 107 -17.78 9.84 -19.02
N ILE A 108 -18.37 9.23 -17.99
CA ILE A 108 -19.82 9.26 -17.74
C ILE A 108 -20.26 10.64 -17.22
N LEU A 109 -19.49 11.27 -16.31
CA LEU A 109 -19.76 12.60 -15.78
C LEU A 109 -19.78 13.70 -16.84
N LYS A 110 -19.06 13.52 -17.96
CA LYS A 110 -19.12 14.45 -19.10
C LYS A 110 -20.45 14.39 -19.86
N ARG A 111 -21.11 13.23 -19.85
CA ARG A 111 -22.38 12.99 -20.56
C ARG A 111 -23.61 13.23 -19.69
N MET A 112 -23.45 13.13 -18.37
CA MET A 112 -24.53 13.27 -17.39
C MET A 112 -24.50 14.65 -16.72
N ASN A 113 -25.67 15.29 -16.62
CA ASN A 113 -25.83 16.55 -15.89
C ASN A 113 -25.95 16.28 -14.38
N CYS A 114 -24.83 16.32 -13.65
CA CYS A 114 -24.76 16.14 -12.20
C CYS A 114 -23.64 17.00 -11.58
N CYS A 115 -23.63 17.12 -10.25
CA CYS A 115 -22.62 17.91 -9.54
C CYS A 115 -21.20 17.34 -9.75
N ARG A 116 -20.24 18.24 -9.95
CA ARG A 116 -18.82 17.92 -10.24
C ARG A 116 -17.88 18.27 -9.09
N CYS A 117 -18.41 18.57 -7.90
CA CYS A 117 -17.59 18.79 -6.72
C CYS A 117 -16.90 17.49 -6.29
N ASP A 118 -15.75 17.61 -5.62
CA ASP A 118 -14.97 16.44 -5.24
C ASP A 118 -15.69 15.57 -4.20
N ARG A 119 -16.53 16.17 -3.35
CA ARG A 119 -17.42 15.45 -2.42
C ARG A 119 -18.35 14.48 -3.17
N CYS A 120 -19.07 14.96 -4.18
CA CYS A 120 -19.94 14.11 -4.99
C CYS A 120 -19.17 13.03 -5.76
N LYS A 121 -18.01 13.37 -6.33
CA LYS A 121 -17.19 12.36 -7.03
C LYS A 121 -16.78 11.25 -6.08
N GLN A 122 -16.30 11.59 -4.88
CA GLN A 122 -15.90 10.63 -3.87
C GLN A 122 -17.08 9.75 -3.42
N ASP A 123 -18.26 10.34 -3.18
CA ASP A 123 -19.47 9.60 -2.85
C ASP A 123 -19.85 8.59 -3.95
N ILE A 124 -19.80 9.01 -5.22
CA ILE A 124 -20.09 8.13 -6.36
C ILE A 124 -19.08 6.97 -6.43
N ILE A 125 -17.79 7.26 -6.26
CA ILE A 125 -16.73 6.25 -6.27
C ILE A 125 -16.94 5.24 -5.12
N ALA A 126 -17.21 5.74 -3.91
CA ALA A 126 -17.42 4.91 -2.73
C ALA A 126 -18.62 3.96 -2.90
N ILE A 127 -19.77 4.48 -3.35
CA ILE A 127 -20.96 3.66 -3.58
C ILE A 127 -20.69 2.61 -4.67
N ALA A 128 -20.05 3.00 -5.77
CA ALA A 128 -19.73 2.07 -6.86
C ALA A 128 -18.77 0.96 -6.41
N LEU A 129 -17.72 1.29 -5.67
CA LEU A 129 -16.73 0.30 -5.22
C LEU A 129 -17.28 -0.67 -4.18
N ASN A 130 -18.18 -0.22 -3.31
CA ASN A 130 -18.84 -1.09 -2.33
C ASN A 130 -19.76 -2.13 -2.99
N ASN A 131 -20.32 -1.82 -4.16
CA ASN A 131 -21.19 -2.73 -4.90
C ASN A 131 -20.43 -3.62 -5.89
N LEU A 132 -19.16 -3.31 -6.18
CA LEU A 132 -18.34 -4.06 -7.13
C LEU A 132 -17.41 -5.03 -6.39
N LYS A 133 -17.10 -6.15 -7.04
CA LYS A 133 -16.09 -7.06 -6.52
C LYS A 133 -14.70 -6.39 -6.61
N PRO A 134 -13.97 -6.22 -5.49
CA PRO A 134 -12.62 -5.70 -5.53
C PRO A 134 -11.69 -6.74 -6.17
N MET A 135 -10.72 -6.28 -6.95
CA MET A 135 -9.72 -7.11 -7.61
C MET A 135 -8.33 -6.60 -7.25
N TYR A 136 -7.80 -7.11 -6.14
CA TYR A 136 -6.44 -6.81 -5.69
C TYR A 136 -5.44 -7.71 -6.40
N ILE A 137 -4.36 -7.12 -6.90
CA ILE A 137 -3.21 -7.82 -7.47
C ILE A 137 -1.92 -7.28 -6.87
N VAL A 138 -0.91 -8.14 -6.78
CA VAL A 138 0.47 -7.75 -6.49
C VAL A 138 1.24 -7.95 -7.78
N ALA A 139 1.69 -6.86 -8.37
CA ALA A 139 2.37 -6.87 -9.65
C ALA A 139 3.18 -5.58 -9.83
N THR A 140 4.02 -5.58 -10.85
CA THR A 140 4.75 -4.37 -11.25
C THR A 140 3.81 -3.36 -11.91
N LYS A 141 4.20 -2.07 -11.94
CA LYS A 141 3.38 -1.00 -12.55
C LYS A 141 3.00 -1.31 -14.00
N GLY A 142 3.93 -1.86 -14.80
CA GLY A 142 3.68 -2.20 -16.20
C GLY A 142 2.65 -3.31 -16.37
N GLU A 143 2.73 -4.37 -15.54
CA GLU A 143 1.78 -5.48 -15.57
C GLU A 143 0.36 -5.05 -15.15
N ILE A 144 0.26 -4.14 -14.17
CA ILE A 144 -1.03 -3.57 -13.74
C ILE A 144 -1.71 -2.85 -14.90
N GLU A 145 -0.96 -2.02 -15.64
CA GLU A 145 -1.50 -1.28 -16.78
C GLU A 145 -1.96 -2.19 -17.92
N GLN A 146 -1.16 -3.22 -18.24
CA GLN A 146 -1.53 -4.25 -19.21
C GLN A 146 -2.83 -4.96 -18.79
N LYS A 147 -2.97 -5.30 -17.50
CA LYS A 147 -4.16 -5.96 -17.00
C LYS A 147 -5.40 -5.07 -17.06
N ILE A 148 -5.25 -3.77 -16.78
CA ILE A 148 -6.33 -2.79 -16.93
C ILE A 148 -6.77 -2.68 -18.39
N GLU A 149 -5.82 -2.66 -19.33
CA GLU A 149 -6.11 -2.62 -20.77
C GLU A 149 -6.93 -3.83 -21.20
N ALA A 150 -6.49 -5.04 -20.83
CA ALA A 150 -7.19 -6.29 -21.14
C ALA A 150 -8.62 -6.35 -20.57
N LEU A 151 -8.90 -5.63 -19.48
CA LEU A 151 -10.21 -5.60 -18.82
C LEU A 151 -11.10 -4.43 -19.26
N LYS A 152 -10.68 -3.60 -20.22
CA LYS A 152 -11.44 -2.41 -20.64
C LYS A 152 -12.83 -2.73 -21.21
N ASP A 153 -12.94 -3.85 -21.93
CA ASP A 153 -14.15 -4.24 -22.68
C ASP A 153 -15.15 -5.01 -21.80
N THR A 154 -14.69 -5.66 -20.73
CA THR A 154 -15.56 -6.36 -19.76
C THR A 154 -16.20 -5.41 -18.73
N GLY A 155 -15.93 -4.11 -18.82
CA GLY A 155 -16.35 -3.09 -17.86
C GLY A 155 -17.84 -2.71 -17.88
N SER A 156 -18.71 -3.45 -18.56
CA SER A 156 -20.16 -3.15 -18.61
C SER A 156 -20.79 -3.09 -17.23
N LYS A 157 -20.45 -4.04 -16.34
CA LYS A 157 -20.89 -4.05 -14.93
C LYS A 157 -20.42 -2.82 -14.16
N VAL A 158 -19.20 -2.36 -14.41
CA VAL A 158 -18.66 -1.16 -13.76
C VAL A 158 -19.44 0.07 -14.19
N ILE A 159 -19.75 0.18 -15.49
CA ILE A 159 -20.55 1.29 -16.01
C ILE A 159 -21.94 1.31 -15.37
N THR A 160 -22.62 0.17 -15.27
CA THR A 160 -23.96 0.10 -14.67
C THR A 160 -23.96 0.50 -13.20
N GLU A 161 -22.96 0.05 -12.42
CA GLU A 161 -22.86 0.42 -11.00
C GLU A 161 -22.50 1.90 -10.82
N VAL A 162 -21.62 2.45 -11.67
CA VAL A 162 -21.32 3.89 -11.65
C VAL A 162 -22.56 4.72 -11.98
N ILE A 163 -23.37 4.33 -12.96
CA ILE A 163 -24.62 5.04 -13.28
C ILE A 163 -25.59 4.99 -12.10
N LYS A 164 -25.78 3.82 -11.48
CA LYS A 164 -26.62 3.68 -10.27
C LYS A 164 -26.13 4.59 -9.14
N ALA A 165 -24.83 4.60 -8.88
CA ALA A 165 -24.21 5.46 -7.86
C ALA A 165 -24.46 6.96 -8.16
N ILE A 166 -24.32 7.39 -9.41
CA ILE A 166 -24.63 8.78 -9.82
C ILE A 166 -26.09 9.12 -9.54
N LEU A 167 -27.03 8.22 -9.85
CA LEU A 167 -28.46 8.45 -9.60
C LEU A 167 -28.77 8.59 -8.10
N ILE A 168 -28.12 7.79 -7.25
CA ILE A 168 -28.26 7.86 -5.79
C ILE A 168 -27.76 9.22 -5.27
N VAL A 169 -26.54 9.61 -5.65
CA VAL A 169 -25.94 10.89 -5.20
C VAL A 169 -26.70 12.09 -5.75
N ARG A 170 -27.24 11.99 -6.97
CA ARG A 170 -28.08 13.03 -7.57
C ARG A 170 -29.40 13.22 -6.82
N LYS A 171 -29.98 12.14 -6.28
CA LYS A 171 -31.24 12.20 -5.53
C LYS A 171 -31.07 12.87 -4.17
N SER A 172 -29.94 12.65 -3.50
CA SER A 172 -29.64 13.23 -2.19
C SER A 172 -28.16 13.64 -2.08
N PRO A 173 -27.77 14.79 -2.65
CA PRO A 173 -26.41 15.29 -2.54
C PRO A 173 -26.10 15.71 -1.10
N ARG A 174 -24.84 15.52 -0.67
CA ARG A 174 -24.32 15.94 0.64
C ARG A 174 -23.58 17.29 0.63
N HIS A 175 -23.50 17.94 -0.52
CA HIS A 175 -22.78 19.19 -0.69
C HIS A 175 -23.70 20.40 -0.56
#